data_AF-A0A0J7K234-F1
#
_entry.id   AF-A0A0J7K234-F1
#
_cell.length_a   1.000
_cell.length_b   1.000
_cell.length_c   1.000
_cell.angle_alpha   90.00
_cell.angle_beta   90.00
_cell.angle_gamma   90.00
#
_symmetry.space_group_name_H-M   'P 1'
#
loop_
_entity.id
_entity.type
_entity.pdbx_description
1 polymer ?
#
loop_
_entity_poly.entity_id
_entity_poly.type
_entity_poly.pdbx_seq_one_letter_code
_entity_poly.pdbx_strand_id
1 'polypeptide(L)'
;MPVQKEEKFKNISWTHFHTTPAMPTHLVAAVVANKTKLFYLSGGIETINIWCTNYASYHMSYAQSVVKNVTLYLESEWKRSEMIMKVDHIAIPNFQDEDIVNLGLVLYR
;
A
#
# COMPACT_ATOMS: atom_id res chain seq x y z
N MET A 1 1.42 5.31 -4.04
CA MET A 1 1.93 6.71 -4.05
C MET A 1 1.20 7.57 -3.03
N PRO A 2 1.86 8.55 -2.39
CA PRO A 2 1.20 9.48 -1.48
C PRO A 2 0.16 10.35 -2.22
N VAL A 3 -0.92 10.69 -1.53
CA VAL A 3 -1.96 11.59 -2.04
C VAL A 3 -1.45 13.03 -1.94
N GLN A 4 -1.50 13.76 -3.04
CA GLN A 4 -1.16 15.18 -3.11
C GLN A 4 -2.38 16.06 -2.85
N LYS A 5 -3.53 15.71 -3.44
CA LYS A 5 -4.77 16.50 -3.34
C LYS A 5 -5.99 15.62 -3.58
N GLU A 6 -7.08 15.93 -2.89
CA GLU A 6 -8.42 15.41 -3.22
C GLU A 6 -9.35 16.55 -3.63
N GLU A 7 -10.11 16.35 -4.70
CA GLU A 7 -11.12 17.29 -5.18
C GLU A 7 -12.46 16.57 -5.31
N LYS A 8 -13.55 17.24 -4.91
CA LYS A 8 -14.90 16.74 -5.11
C LYS A 8 -15.59 17.60 -6.15
N PHE A 9 -16.06 16.96 -7.23
CA PHE A 9 -16.85 17.62 -8.25
C PHE A 9 -18.15 16.83 -8.47
N LYS A 10 -19.26 17.43 -8.02
CA LYS A 10 -20.58 16.76 -7.98
C LYS A 10 -20.48 15.43 -7.22
N ASN A 11 -20.75 14.32 -7.90
CA ASN A 11 -20.74 12.96 -7.35
C ASN A 11 -19.42 12.21 -7.61
N ILE A 12 -18.41 12.90 -8.16
CA ILE A 12 -17.10 12.30 -8.48
C ILE A 12 -16.06 12.88 -7.51
N SER A 13 -15.21 11.99 -6.99
CA SER A 13 -14.03 12.38 -6.21
C SER A 13 -12.79 12.12 -7.05
N TRP A 14 -11.96 13.14 -7.22
CA TRP A 14 -10.66 13.08 -7.87
C TRP A 14 -9.58 13.00 -6.80
N THR A 15 -8.69 12.01 -6.90
CA THR A 15 -7.52 11.88 -6.04
C THR A 15 -6.28 12.04 -6.90
N HIS A 16 -5.52 13.10 -6.64
CA HIS A 16 -4.26 13.38 -7.30
C HIS A 16 -3.12 12.80 -6.45
N PHE A 17 -2.28 12.00 -7.08
CA PHE A 17 -1.10 11.41 -6.45
C PHE A 17 0.17 12.14 -6.90
N HIS A 18 1.20 12.10 -6.06
CA HIS A 18 2.53 12.58 -6.47
C HIS A 18 3.07 11.78 -7.66
N THR A 19 3.82 12.46 -8.54
CA THR A 19 4.51 11.85 -9.68
C THR A 19 5.44 10.73 -9.21
N THR A 20 5.38 9.58 -9.89
CA THR A 20 6.27 8.45 -9.60
C THR A 20 7.71 8.74 -10.08
N PRO A 21 8.73 8.11 -9.48
CA PRO A 21 10.03 7.98 -10.10
C PRO A 21 9.93 7.27 -11.46
N ALA A 22 11.02 7.30 -12.21
CA ALA A 22 11.14 6.50 -13.42
C ALA A 22 10.94 5.02 -13.08
N MET A 23 9.92 4.39 -13.68
CA MET A 23 9.59 2.98 -13.47
C MET A 23 9.09 2.33 -14.77
N PRO A 24 9.28 1.01 -14.94
CA PRO A 24 8.66 0.26 -16.02
C PRO A 24 7.12 0.37 -16.01
N THR A 25 6.52 0.36 -17.20
CA THR A 25 5.06 0.52 -17.36
C THR A 25 4.24 -0.60 -16.73
N HIS A 26 4.79 -1.81 -16.64
CA HIS A 26 4.11 -2.95 -16.01
C HIS A 26 3.96 -2.81 -14.48
N LEU A 27 4.67 -1.88 -13.84
CA LEU A 27 4.53 -1.59 -12.40
C LEU A 27 3.47 -0.53 -12.11
N VAL A 28 2.83 0.04 -13.14
CA VAL A 28 1.75 1.01 -12.97
C VAL A 28 0.51 0.28 -12.47
N ALA A 29 0.02 0.67 -11.29
CA ALA A 29 -1.19 0.10 -10.72
C ALA A 29 -2.01 1.13 -9.91
N ALA A 30 -3.31 0.91 -9.85
CA ALA A 30 -4.25 1.69 -9.06
C ALA A 30 -5.35 0.77 -8.51
N VAL A 31 -5.84 1.07 -7.31
CA VAL A 31 -6.93 0.33 -6.66
C VAL A 31 -8.02 1.31 -6.24
N VAL A 32 -9.26 0.98 -6.60
CA VAL A 32 -10.47 1.65 -6.12
C VAL A 32 -11.26 0.65 -5.30
N ALA A 33 -11.43 0.94 -4.01
CA ALA A 33 -12.11 0.05 -3.09
C ALA A 33 -13.07 0.82 -2.19
N ASN A 34 -14.10 0.12 -1.70
CA ASN A 34 -15.01 0.69 -0.72
C ASN A 34 -14.34 0.72 0.66
N LYS A 35 -14.00 1.94 1.13
CA LYS A 35 -13.35 2.15 2.43
C LYS A 35 -14.11 1.55 3.61
N THR A 36 -15.45 1.41 3.55
CA THR A 36 -16.23 0.83 4.67
C THR A 36 -16.05 -0.69 4.82
N LYS A 37 -15.56 -1.35 3.78
CA LYS A 37 -15.27 -2.80 3.79
C LYS A 37 -13.81 -3.11 4.11
N LEU A 38 -12.98 -2.07 4.22
CA LEU A 38 -11.56 -2.20 4.49
C LEU A 38 -11.25 -1.83 5.94
N PHE A 39 -10.37 -2.62 6.52
CA PHE A 39 -9.72 -2.36 7.77
C PHE A 39 -8.31 -1.85 7.50
N TYR A 40 -7.91 -0.83 8.26
CA TYR A 40 -6.62 -0.17 8.15
C TYR A 40 -5.76 -0.52 9.36
N LEU A 41 -4.52 -0.91 9.11
CA LEU A 41 -3.46 -0.96 10.11
C LEU A 41 -2.28 -0.12 9.63
N SER A 42 -1.72 0.68 10.54
CA SER A 42 -0.39 1.26 10.30
C SER A 42 0.63 0.12 10.23
N GLY A 43 1.57 0.14 9.29
CA GLY A 43 2.69 -0.81 9.24
C GLY A 43 3.71 -0.63 10.37
N GLY A 44 3.47 0.29 11.32
CA GLY A 44 4.39 0.61 12.41
C GLY A 44 5.53 1.55 12.01
N ILE A 45 5.49 2.07 10.78
CA ILE A 45 6.36 3.09 10.17
C ILE A 45 5.43 4.00 9.36
N GLU A 46 5.68 5.31 9.34
CA GLU A 46 4.77 6.29 8.70
C GLU A 46 4.55 6.04 7.20
N THR A 47 5.51 5.40 6.53
CA THR A 47 5.48 5.15 5.09
C THR A 47 4.76 3.86 4.71
N ILE A 48 4.39 3.02 5.68
CA ILE A 48 3.79 1.71 5.41
C ILE A 48 2.35 1.68 5.89
N ASN A 49 1.46 1.35 4.96
CA ASN A 49 0.06 1.11 5.25
C ASN A 49 -0.30 -0.32 4.92
N ILE A 50 -1.16 -0.90 5.74
CA ILE A 50 -1.68 -2.24 5.53
C ILE A 50 -3.21 -2.15 5.52
N TRP A 51 -3.80 -2.65 4.45
CA TRP A 51 -5.24 -2.69 4.22
C TRP A 51 -5.67 -4.14 4.06
N CYS A 52 -6.78 -4.50 4.68
CA CYS A 52 -7.39 -5.81 4.48
C CYS A 52 -8.90 -5.69 4.54
N THR A 53 -9.62 -6.75 4.22
CA THR A 53 -11.06 -6.78 4.53
C THR A 53 -11.29 -6.93 6.03
N ASN A 54 -12.44 -6.46 6.51
CA ASN A 54 -12.78 -6.52 7.94
C ASN A 54 -12.66 -7.95 8.53
N TYR A 55 -13.02 -8.98 7.76
CA TYR A 55 -12.92 -10.39 8.18
C TYR A 55 -11.47 -10.87 8.37
N ALA A 56 -10.52 -10.31 7.62
CA ALA A 56 -9.11 -10.71 7.67
C ALA A 56 -8.32 -9.95 8.75
N SER A 57 -8.91 -8.93 9.38
CA SER A 57 -8.24 -8.03 10.34
C SER A 57 -7.55 -8.76 11.50
N TYR A 58 -8.14 -9.86 11.99
CA TYR A 58 -7.61 -10.65 13.10
C TYR A 58 -6.23 -11.27 12.80
N HIS A 59 -5.92 -11.51 11.52
CA HIS A 59 -4.66 -12.13 11.09
C HIS A 59 -3.55 -11.11 10.75
N MET A 60 -3.85 -9.81 10.78
CA MET A 60 -2.93 -8.78 10.26
C MET A 60 -1.80 -8.37 11.20
N SER A 61 -1.87 -8.70 12.50
CA SER A 61 -0.82 -8.34 13.47
C SER A 61 0.53 -8.99 13.16
N TYR A 62 0.50 -10.24 12.68
CA TYR A 62 1.70 -10.94 12.22
C TYR A 62 2.28 -10.29 10.97
N ALA A 63 1.44 -10.05 9.96
CA ALA A 63 1.85 -9.38 8.72
C ALA A 63 2.47 -7.99 9.00
N GLN A 64 1.85 -7.22 9.88
CA GLN A 64 2.38 -5.92 10.34
C GLN A 64 3.78 -6.05 10.94
N SER A 65 4.00 -7.05 11.80
CA SER A 65 5.30 -7.29 12.44
C SER A 65 6.37 -7.66 11.41
N VAL A 66 6.02 -8.52 10.44
CA VAL A 66 6.93 -8.94 9.36
C VAL A 66 7.29 -7.76 8.47
N VAL A 67 6.30 -7.03 7.95
CA VAL A 67 6.51 -5.88 7.06
C VAL A 67 7.36 -4.81 7.75
N LYS A 68 7.09 -4.51 9.02
CA LYS A 68 7.89 -3.57 9.81
C LYS A 68 9.36 -4.01 9.89
N ASN A 69 9.61 -5.24 10.35
CA ASN A 69 10.96 -5.72 10.61
C ASN A 69 11.77 -5.85 9.32
N VAL A 70 11.17 -6.37 8.26
CA VAL A 70 11.81 -6.47 6.95
C VAL A 70 12.13 -5.09 6.40
N THR A 71 11.20 -4.13 6.49
CA THR A 71 11.46 -2.79 5.96
C THR A 71 12.60 -2.10 6.70
N LEU A 72 12.60 -2.12 8.04
CA LEU A 72 13.70 -1.55 8.84
C LEU A 72 15.05 -2.20 8.53
N TYR A 73 15.05 -3.53 8.34
CA TYR A 73 16.26 -4.25 7.95
C TYR A 73 16.78 -3.76 6.60
N LEU A 74 15.93 -3.73 5.57
CA LEU A 74 16.31 -3.31 4.22
C LEU A 74 16.75 -1.84 4.16
N GLU A 75 16.11 -0.95 4.92
CA GLU A 75 16.53 0.44 5.07
C GLU A 75 17.93 0.55 5.67
N SER A 76 18.21 -0.24 6.71
CA SER A 76 19.52 -0.23 7.40
C SER A 76 20.64 -0.79 6.51
N GLU A 77 20.37 -1.85 5.75
CA GLU A 77 21.35 -2.51 4.89
C GLU A 77 21.68 -1.68 3.65
N TRP A 78 20.65 -1.18 2.96
CA TRP A 78 20.86 -0.44 1.71
C TRP A 78 21.21 1.03 1.89
N LYS A 79 21.01 1.61 3.09
CA LYS A 79 21.32 3.02 3.41
C LYS A 79 20.72 4.04 2.42
N ARG A 80 19.65 3.67 1.70
CA ARG A 80 18.94 4.53 0.73
C ARG A 80 17.65 5.05 1.37
N SER A 81 17.77 6.01 2.27
CA SER A 81 16.61 6.64 2.93
C SER A 81 15.75 7.46 1.95
N GLU A 82 16.36 8.00 0.89
CA GLU A 82 15.71 8.94 -0.03
C GLU A 82 14.66 8.30 -0.97
N MET A 83 14.56 6.97 -1.00
CA MET A 83 13.70 6.25 -1.94
C MET A 83 12.43 5.66 -1.32
N ILE A 84 12.19 5.86 -0.02
CA ILE A 84 11.04 5.26 0.66
C ILE A 84 9.78 6.07 0.31
N MET A 85 9.22 5.75 -0.85
CA MET A 85 7.86 6.13 -1.19
C MET A 85 6.91 5.37 -0.28
N LYS A 86 5.79 6.00 0.09
CA LYS A 86 4.69 5.32 0.79
C LYS A 86 4.35 3.99 0.09
N VAL A 87 4.33 2.89 0.84
CA VAL A 87 3.94 1.56 0.39
C VAL A 87 2.59 1.19 1.00
N ASP A 88 1.61 0.90 0.15
CA ASP A 88 0.33 0.34 0.56
C ASP A 88 0.32 -1.18 0.29
N HIS A 89 0.22 -1.98 1.34
CA HIS A 89 -0.03 -3.42 1.28
C HIS A 89 -1.54 -3.68 1.36
N ILE A 90 -2.11 -4.45 0.44
CA ILE A 90 -3.55 -4.71 0.40
C ILE A 90 -3.83 -6.21 0.29
N ALA A 91 -4.49 -6.79 1.29
CA ALA A 91 -4.99 -8.16 1.25
C ALA A 91 -6.42 -8.19 0.67
N ILE A 92 -6.59 -8.88 -0.46
CA ILE A 92 -7.82 -8.97 -1.24
C ILE A 92 -8.31 -10.43 -1.21
N PRO A 93 -9.46 -10.73 -0.59
CA PRO A 93 -10.00 -12.09 -0.59
C PRO A 93 -10.29 -12.58 -2.01
N ASN A 94 -9.97 -13.84 -2.28
CA ASN A 94 -10.17 -14.48 -3.59
C ASN A 94 -9.45 -13.78 -4.75
N PHE A 95 -8.31 -13.15 -4.47
CA PHE A 95 -7.42 -12.68 -5.51
C PHE A 95 -6.92 -13.86 -6.36
N GLN A 96 -6.96 -13.73 -7.70
CA GLN A 96 -6.62 -14.82 -8.62
C GLN A 96 -5.11 -15.06 -8.65
N ASP A 97 -4.33 -13.99 -8.59
CA ASP A 97 -2.87 -14.05 -8.47
C ASP A 97 -2.46 -14.31 -7.02
N GLU A 98 -1.29 -14.92 -6.80
CA GLU A 98 -0.77 -15.13 -5.44
C GLU A 98 -0.41 -13.79 -4.78
N ASP A 99 0.32 -12.96 -5.52
CA ASP A 99 0.64 -11.60 -5.17
C ASP A 99 0.92 -10.76 -6.44
N ILE A 100 0.77 -9.44 -6.31
CA ILE A 100 1.28 -8.50 -7.31
C ILE A 100 2.11 -7.44 -6.60
N VAL A 101 3.39 -7.39 -6.94
CA VAL A 101 4.35 -6.44 -6.39
C VAL A 101 4.56 -5.27 -7.35
N ASN A 102 3.90 -4.14 -7.08
CA ASN A 102 4.08 -2.89 -7.81
C ASN A 102 4.82 -1.85 -6.97
N LEU A 103 5.34 -0.81 -7.62
CA LEU A 103 6.08 0.25 -6.92
C LEU A 103 5.15 1.04 -5.99
N GLY A 104 5.34 0.85 -4.67
CA GLY A 104 4.54 1.52 -3.64
C GLY A 104 3.12 0.96 -3.46
N LEU A 105 2.80 -0.20 -4.07
CA LEU A 105 1.52 -0.89 -3.92
C LEU A 105 1.73 -2.40 -4.06
N VAL A 106 1.42 -3.17 -3.02
CA VAL A 106 1.55 -4.63 -3.04
C VAL A 106 0.20 -5.26 -2.74
N LEU A 107 -0.23 -6.18 -3.61
CA LEU A 107 -1.50 -6.89 -3.49
C LEU A 107 -1.24 -8.34 -3.07
N TYR A 108 -2.02 -8.82 -2.10
CA TYR A 108 -1.94 -10.19 -1.57
C TYR A 108 -3.31 -10.84 -1.65
N ARG A 109 -3.32 -12.17 -1.74
CA ARG A 109 -4.50 -13.02 -1.58
C ARG A 109 -4.96 -13.16 -0.13
#